data_AF-A0A8R1IPU2-F1
#
_entry.id   AF-A0A8R1IPU2-F1
#
_cell.length_a   1.000
_cell.length_b   1.000
_cell.length_c   1.000
_cell.angle_alpha   90.00
_cell.angle_beta   90.00
_cell.angle_gamma   90.00
#
_symmetry.space_group_name_H-M   'P 1'
#
loop_
_entity.id
_entity.type
_entity.pdbx_description
1 polymer ?
#
loop_
_entity_poly.entity_id
_entity_poly.type
_entity_poly.pdbx_seq_one_letter_code
_entity_poly.pdbx_strand_id
1 'polypeptide(L)'
;MGYEAVQEILRTEDEDGSPLIGAKNVAKVMCLRGHNIERNDMSRVIRQIETANEETCNGSSDLACKLRGFGFLDKQTYLNFVSVPLTTEMPERSKVFAIIHIGSPCAGMNAATFSFTRMANHSGLQ
;
A
#
# COMPACT_ATOMS: atom_id res chain seq x y z
N MET A 1 14.19 -10.49 -0.97
CA MET A 1 13.53 -10.89 -2.23
C MET A 1 14.38 -11.86 -3.03
N GLY A 2 15.62 -11.53 -3.43
CA GLY A 2 16.47 -12.45 -4.19
C GLY A 2 16.71 -13.81 -3.52
N TYR A 3 17.03 -13.80 -2.22
CA TYR A 3 17.19 -15.03 -1.42
C TYR A 3 15.95 -15.95 -1.48
N GLU A 4 14.76 -15.39 -1.28
CA GLU A 4 13.51 -16.17 -1.31
C GLU A 4 13.17 -16.71 -2.69
N ALA A 5 13.52 -15.99 -3.75
CA ALA A 5 13.34 -16.47 -5.11
C ALA A 5 14.24 -17.69 -5.39
N VAL A 6 15.50 -17.65 -4.95
CA VAL A 6 16.42 -18.79 -5.06
C VAL A 6 15.89 -19.98 -4.24
N GLN A 7 15.43 -19.76 -3.01
CA GLN A 7 14.82 -20.83 -2.21
C GLN A 7 13.60 -21.44 -2.88
N GLU A 8 12.78 -20.64 -3.55
CA GLU A 8 11.59 -21.16 -4.23
C GLU A 8 11.96 -22.06 -5.41
N ILE A 9 12.98 -21.68 -6.19
CA ILE A 9 13.51 -22.50 -7.30
C ILE A 9 14.03 -23.84 -6.76
N LEU A 10 14.87 -23.79 -5.72
CA LEU A 10 15.44 -24.99 -5.10
C LEU A 10 14.39 -25.91 -4.46
N ARG A 11 13.22 -25.39 -4.07
CA ARG A 11 12.09 -26.21 -3.57
C ARG A 11 11.33 -26.94 -4.67
N THR A 12 11.42 -26.45 -5.90
CA THR A 12 10.73 -27.02 -7.07
C THR A 12 11.61 -27.98 -7.88
N GLU A 13 12.90 -28.01 -7.61
CA GLU A 13 13.89 -28.86 -8.29
C GLU A 13 14.35 -30.00 -7.35
N ASP A 14 14.48 -31.23 -7.87
CA ASP A 14 15.19 -32.33 -7.20
C ASP A 14 16.73 -32.15 -7.30
N GLU A 15 17.52 -32.96 -6.59
CA GLU A 15 19.01 -32.88 -6.59
C GLU A 15 19.66 -32.91 -7.98
N ASP A 16 18.97 -33.44 -9.00
CA ASP A 16 19.41 -33.49 -10.41
C ASP A 16 18.90 -32.33 -11.28
N GLY A 17 18.28 -31.29 -10.69
CA GLY A 17 17.69 -30.15 -11.42
C GLY A 17 16.46 -30.51 -12.26
N SER A 18 15.91 -31.70 -12.06
CA SER A 18 14.66 -32.15 -12.69
C SER A 18 13.46 -31.72 -11.83
N PRO A 19 12.32 -31.37 -12.45
CA PRO A 19 11.14 -30.99 -11.71
C PRO A 19 10.56 -32.18 -10.95
N LEU A 20 10.30 -32.00 -9.65
CA LEU A 20 9.67 -33.00 -8.77
C LEU A 20 8.43 -33.63 -9.43
N ILE A 21 8.44 -34.94 -9.64
CA ILE A 21 7.35 -35.68 -10.29
C ILE A 21 6.06 -35.51 -9.47
N GLY A 22 5.08 -34.80 -10.04
CA GLY A 22 3.78 -34.54 -9.42
C GLY A 22 3.60 -33.12 -8.86
N ALA A 23 4.66 -32.32 -8.79
CA ALA A 23 4.55 -30.90 -8.43
C ALA A 23 4.08 -30.09 -9.64
N LYS A 24 2.94 -29.40 -9.50
CA LYS A 24 2.46 -28.46 -10.52
C LYS A 24 3.37 -27.23 -10.45
N ASN A 25 4.34 -27.12 -11.37
CA ASN A 25 5.26 -25.98 -11.48
C ASN A 25 4.50 -24.71 -11.87
N VAL A 26 3.95 -24.02 -10.87
CA VAL A 26 3.28 -22.73 -11.04
C VAL A 26 4.30 -21.64 -10.77
N ALA A 27 4.63 -20.84 -11.80
CA ALA A 27 5.51 -19.69 -11.65
C ALA A 27 4.99 -18.74 -10.55
N LYS A 28 5.88 -18.34 -9.64
CA LYS A 28 5.57 -17.48 -8.49
C LYS A 28 6.24 -16.12 -8.63
N VAL A 29 5.59 -15.10 -8.11
CA VAL A 29 6.12 -13.74 -7.92
C VAL A 29 6.30 -13.51 -6.44
N MET A 30 7.54 -13.22 -6.04
CA MET A 30 7.85 -12.88 -4.66
C MET A 30 7.41 -11.44 -4.40
N CYS A 31 6.64 -11.21 -3.35
CA CYS A 31 6.20 -9.88 -2.92
C CYS A 31 6.51 -9.65 -1.45
N LEU A 32 6.77 -8.39 -1.06
CA LEU A 32 6.84 -7.99 0.35
C LEU A 32 5.52 -7.30 0.72
N ARG A 33 4.75 -7.89 1.62
CA ARG A 33 3.49 -7.33 2.11
C ARG A 33 3.46 -7.32 3.64
N GLY A 34 3.30 -6.13 4.23
CA GLY A 34 3.23 -5.99 5.68
C GLY A 34 4.45 -6.58 6.41
N HIS A 35 5.65 -6.36 5.87
CA HIS A 35 6.92 -6.94 6.34
C HIS A 35 7.06 -8.46 6.20
N ASN A 36 6.09 -9.15 5.60
CA ASN A 36 6.15 -10.58 5.31
C ASN A 36 6.42 -10.81 3.83
N ILE A 37 7.14 -11.90 3.52
CA ILE A 37 7.40 -12.30 2.13
C ILE A 37 6.31 -13.27 1.68
N GLU A 38 5.55 -12.86 0.67
CA GLU A 38 4.47 -13.63 0.06
C GLU A 38 4.89 -14.19 -1.29
N ARG A 39 4.42 -15.40 -1.59
CA ARG A 39 4.64 -16.10 -2.87
C ARG A 39 3.33 -16.11 -3.64
N ASN A 40 3.16 -15.15 -4.55
CA ASN A 40 1.93 -15.00 -5.32
C ASN A 40 2.00 -15.76 -6.64
N ASP A 41 0.90 -16.33 -7.10
CA ASP A 41 0.84 -16.96 -8.43
C ASP A 41 1.01 -15.91 -9.53
N MET A 42 1.94 -16.14 -10.45
CA MET A 42 2.25 -15.19 -11.52
C MET A 42 1.02 -14.89 -12.39
N SER A 43 0.23 -15.91 -12.73
CA SER A 43 -0.99 -15.74 -13.54
C SER A 43 -2.01 -14.83 -12.87
N ARG A 44 -2.17 -14.95 -11.53
CA ARG A 44 -3.07 -14.08 -10.77
C ARG A 44 -2.58 -12.64 -10.75
N VAL A 45 -1.27 -12.43 -10.57
CA VAL A 45 -0.68 -11.09 -10.55
C VAL A 45 -0.85 -10.40 -11.91
N ILE A 46 -0.55 -11.09 -13.01
CA ILE A 46 -0.71 -10.56 -14.38
C ILE A 46 -2.17 -10.14 -14.60
N ARG A 47 -3.12 -11.05 -14.34
CA ARG A 47 -4.55 -10.77 -14.52
C ARG A 47 -5.01 -9.56 -13.71
N GLN A 48 -4.56 -9.43 -12.45
CA GLN A 48 -4.93 -8.29 -11.61
C GLN A 48 -4.39 -6.96 -12.17
N ILE A 49 -3.17 -6.96 -12.71
CA ILE A 49 -2.57 -5.76 -13.30
C ILE A 49 -3.30 -5.37 -14.59
N GLU A 50 -3.60 -6.34 -15.45
CA GLU A 50 -4.33 -6.13 -16.70
C GLU A 50 -5.72 -5.55 -16.43
N THR A 51 -6.51 -6.17 -15.54
CA THR A 51 -7.84 -5.66 -15.19
C THR A 51 -7.80 -4.25 -14.63
N ALA A 52 -6.82 -3.91 -13.78
CA ALA A 52 -6.68 -2.55 -13.27
C ALA A 52 -6.35 -1.53 -14.37
N ASN A 53 -5.58 -1.93 -15.38
CA ASN A 53 -5.27 -1.07 -16.53
C ASN A 53 -6.46 -0.92 -17.48
N GLU A 54 -7.19 -1.99 -17.75
CA GLU A 54 -8.42 -1.95 -18.55
C GLU A 54 -9.45 -0.98 -17.96
N GLU A 55 -9.70 -1.04 -16.65
CA GLU A 55 -10.59 -0.10 -15.97
C GLU A 55 -10.10 1.35 -16.04
N THR A 56 -8.78 1.56 -16.08
CA THR A 56 -8.21 2.89 -16.28
C THR A 56 -8.50 3.40 -17.70
N CYS A 57 -8.31 2.56 -18.72
CA CYS A 57 -8.59 2.90 -20.12
C CYS A 57 -10.09 3.13 -20.37
N ASN A 58 -10.96 2.40 -19.68
CA ASN A 58 -12.42 2.53 -19.78
C ASN A 58 -12.97 3.77 -19.05
N GLY A 59 -12.12 4.54 -18.35
CA GLY A 59 -12.51 5.74 -17.59
C GLY A 59 -13.10 5.45 -16.20
N SER A 60 -13.19 4.19 -15.79
CA SER A 60 -13.67 3.73 -14.48
C SER A 60 -12.61 3.96 -13.38
N SER A 61 -12.28 5.23 -13.12
CA SER A 61 -11.15 5.63 -12.25
C SER A 61 -11.27 5.10 -10.82
N ASP A 62 -12.47 5.09 -10.24
CA ASP A 62 -12.69 4.61 -8.86
C ASP A 62 -12.43 3.11 -8.72
N LEU A 63 -12.90 2.32 -9.71
CA LEU A 63 -12.68 0.87 -9.71
C LEU A 63 -11.20 0.56 -9.96
N ALA A 64 -10.54 1.28 -10.87
CA ALA A 64 -9.11 1.16 -11.10
C ALA A 64 -8.29 1.43 -9.81
N CYS A 65 -8.64 2.48 -9.05
CA CYS A 65 -7.99 2.78 -7.77
C CYS A 65 -8.17 1.65 -6.75
N LYS A 66 -9.38 1.07 -6.66
CA LYS A 66 -9.65 -0.07 -5.77
C LYS A 66 -8.84 -1.31 -6.14
N LEU A 67 -8.66 -1.58 -7.44
CA LEU A 67 -7.90 -2.74 -7.92
C LEU A 67 -6.39 -2.65 -7.63
N ARG A 68 -5.83 -1.43 -7.50
CA ARG A 68 -4.45 -1.20 -7.04
C ARG A 68 -4.25 -1.56 -5.57
N GLY A 69 -5.34 -1.66 -4.80
CA GLY A 69 -5.36 -2.18 -3.44
C GLY A 69 -5.30 -1.12 -2.34
N PHE A 70 -5.39 -1.59 -1.10
CA PHE A 70 -5.57 -0.77 0.09
C PHE A 70 -4.49 0.32 0.27
N GLY A 71 -3.21 -0.01 0.08
CA GLY A 71 -2.12 0.96 0.22
C GLY A 71 -2.14 2.10 -0.81
N PHE A 72 -2.86 1.94 -1.93
CA PHE A 72 -3.10 3.03 -2.88
C PHE A 72 -4.22 3.93 -2.38
N LEU A 73 -5.33 3.34 -1.93
CA LEU A 73 -6.49 4.06 -1.39
C LEU A 73 -6.12 4.91 -0.17
N ASP A 74 -5.33 4.37 0.76
CA ASP A 74 -4.85 5.13 1.93
C ASP A 74 -4.09 6.40 1.53
N LYS A 75 -3.24 6.30 0.50
CA LYS A 75 -2.50 7.45 -0.02
C LYS A 75 -3.42 8.45 -0.69
N GLN A 76 -4.44 7.99 -1.41
CA GLN A 76 -5.45 8.86 -2.01
C GLN A 76 -6.21 9.63 -0.92
N THR A 77 -6.66 8.95 0.14
CA THR A 77 -7.32 9.58 1.29
C THR A 77 -6.40 10.61 1.96
N TYR A 78 -5.14 10.27 2.18
CA TYR A 78 -4.15 11.21 2.71
C TYR A 78 -4.00 12.45 1.82
N LEU A 79 -3.84 12.26 0.49
CA LEU A 79 -3.70 13.34 -0.48
C LEU A 79 -4.91 14.27 -0.48
N ASN A 80 -6.12 13.73 -0.34
CA ASN A 80 -7.34 14.53 -0.24
C ASN A 80 -7.31 15.47 0.98
N PHE A 81 -6.79 15.02 2.13
CA PHE A 81 -6.67 15.88 3.31
C PHE A 81 -5.56 16.93 3.20
N VAL A 82 -4.44 16.59 2.55
CA VAL A 82 -3.31 17.53 2.48
C VAL A 82 -3.40 18.53 1.34
N SER A 83 -4.21 18.27 0.32
CA SER A 83 -4.37 19.13 -0.86
C SER A 83 -5.41 20.24 -0.70
N VAL A 84 -6.41 20.05 0.17
CA VAL A 84 -7.48 21.03 0.40
C VAL A 84 -7.00 22.16 1.29
N PRO A 85 -7.17 23.46 0.96
CA PRO A 85 -6.77 24.57 1.82
C PRO A 85 -7.37 24.48 3.24
N LEU A 86 -6.60 24.90 4.25
CA LEU A 86 -7.08 24.89 5.63
C LEU A 86 -8.33 25.75 5.78
N THR A 87 -9.32 25.23 6.51
CA THR A 87 -10.52 25.96 6.84
C THR A 87 -10.24 26.87 8.04
N THR A 88 -10.57 28.15 7.90
CA THR A 88 -10.48 29.15 8.98
C THR A 88 -11.77 29.28 9.78
N GLU A 89 -12.86 28.69 9.28
CA GLU A 89 -14.15 28.62 9.96
C GLU A 89 -14.09 27.58 11.09
N MET A 90 -14.33 28.04 12.32
CA MET A 90 -14.44 27.18 13.49
C MET A 90 -15.86 26.64 13.63
N PRO A 91 -16.06 25.31 13.67
CA PRO A 91 -17.38 24.74 13.91
C PRO A 91 -17.86 25.03 15.34
N GLU A 92 -19.18 25.01 15.54
CA GLU A 92 -19.84 25.31 16.82
C GLU A 92 -19.40 24.36 17.97
N ARG A 93 -19.01 23.12 17.61
CA ARG A 93 -18.32 22.19 18.50
C ARG A 93 -16.94 21.90 17.94
N SER A 94 -15.91 22.21 18.72
CA SER A 94 -14.52 21.97 18.36
C SER A 94 -13.79 21.22 19.47
N LYS A 95 -12.85 20.36 19.07
CA LYS A 95 -11.89 19.72 19.98
C LYS A 95 -10.53 20.38 19.80
N VAL A 96 -9.84 20.59 20.92
CA VAL A 96 -8.48 21.13 20.93
C VAL A 96 -7.50 19.98 21.06
N PHE A 97 -6.59 19.86 20.09
CA PHE A 97 -5.52 18.88 20.10
C PHE A 97 -4.18 19.59 20.30
N ALA A 98 -3.35 19.06 21.19
CA ALA A 98 -1.97 19.50 21.38
C ALA A 98 -1.00 18.46 20.80
N ILE A 99 0.06 18.92 20.15
CA ILE A 99 1.10 18.06 19.57
C ILE A 99 2.40 18.35 20.30
N ILE A 100 3.05 17.30 20.80
CA ILE A 100 4.35 17.40 21.45
C ILE A 100 5.33 16.42 20.80
N HIS A 101 6.57 16.86 20.64
CA HIS A 101 7.69 16.03 20.20
C HIS A 101 8.53 15.63 21.40
N ILE A 102 8.67 14.32 21.64
CA ILE A 102 9.43 13.78 22.77
C ILE A 102 10.55 12.88 22.22
N GLY A 103 11.79 13.13 22.66
CA GLY A 103 12.97 12.39 22.24
C GLY A 103 13.94 13.23 21.41
N SER A 104 14.98 12.58 20.87
CA SER A 104 15.94 13.24 19.98
C SER A 104 15.29 13.63 18.63
N PRO A 105 15.75 14.72 17.98
CA PRO A 105 15.28 15.06 16.65
C PRO A 105 15.46 13.91 15.66
N CYS A 106 14.41 13.61 14.89
CA CYS A 106 14.40 12.56 13.89
C CYS A 106 13.74 13.06 12.60
N ALA A 107 14.23 12.58 11.46
CA ALA A 107 13.63 12.86 10.18
C ALA A 107 12.17 12.35 10.15
N GLY A 108 11.24 13.18 9.68
CA GLY A 108 9.81 12.85 9.60
C GLY A 108 8.94 13.40 10.73
N MET A 109 9.51 13.90 11.84
CA MET A 109 8.71 14.48 12.93
C MET A 109 7.85 15.67 12.48
N ASN A 110 8.43 16.59 11.70
CA ASN A 110 7.69 17.73 11.13
C ASN A 110 6.64 17.30 10.10
N ALA A 111 6.92 16.25 9.32
CA ALA A 111 5.97 15.70 8.37
C ALA A 111 4.76 15.07 9.10
N ALA A 112 5.01 14.35 10.21
CA ALA A 112 3.95 13.80 11.04
C ALA A 112 3.06 14.90 11.65
N THR A 113 3.66 15.97 12.18
CA THR A 113 2.92 17.13 12.71
C THR A 113 2.11 17.83 11.62
N PHE A 114 2.69 18.01 10.43
CA PHE A 114 2.00 18.60 9.29
C PHE A 114 0.77 17.76 8.90
N SER A 115 0.96 16.46 8.71
CA SER A 115 -0.12 15.53 8.35
C SER A 115 -1.24 15.54 9.39
N PHE A 116 -0.88 15.41 10.68
CA PHE A 116 -1.87 15.42 11.76
C PHE A 116 -2.67 16.72 11.80
N THR A 117 -2.00 17.88 11.73
CA THR A 117 -2.67 19.19 11.80
C THR A 117 -3.70 19.34 10.68
N ARG A 118 -3.36 18.94 9.46
CA ARG A 118 -4.29 19.01 8.32
C ARG A 118 -5.45 18.04 8.46
N MET A 119 -5.17 16.80 8.83
CA MET A 119 -6.21 15.81 9.05
C MET A 119 -7.15 16.26 10.16
N ALA A 120 -6.65 16.77 11.29
CA ALA A 120 -7.46 17.30 12.37
C ALA A 120 -8.37 18.45 11.89
N ASN A 121 -7.84 19.41 11.13
CA ASN A 121 -8.60 20.55 10.59
C ASN A 121 -9.75 20.10 9.66
N HIS A 122 -9.53 19.07 8.84
CA HIS A 122 -10.51 18.61 7.84
C HIS A 122 -11.36 17.42 8.27
N SER A 123 -11.02 16.74 9.36
CA SER A 123 -11.69 15.51 9.81
C SER A 123 -13.10 15.76 10.34
N GLY A 124 -13.47 17.00 10.64
CA GLY A 124 -14.75 17.32 11.29
C GLY A 124 -14.94 16.59 12.61
N LEU A 125 -13.84 16.15 13.27
CA LEU A 125 -13.87 15.50 14.57
C LEU A 125 -14.33 16.50 15.65
N GLN A 126 -15.65 16.64 15.76
CA GLN A 126 -16.40 17.29 16.84
C GLN A 126 -16.32 16.45 18.12
#